data_AF-A0A2A5T6H0-F1
#
_entry.id   AF-A0A2A5T6H0-F1
#
_cell.length_a   1.000
_cell.length_b   1.000
_cell.length_c   1.000
_cell.angle_alpha   90.00
_cell.angle_beta   90.00
_cell.angle_gamma   90.00
#
_symmetry.space_group_name_H-M   'P 1'
#
loop_
_entity.id
_entity.type
_entity.pdbx_description
1 polymer ?
#
loop_
_entity_poly.entity_id
_entity_poly.type
_entity_poly.pdbx_seq_one_letter_code
_entity_poly.pdbx_strand_id
1 'polypeptide(L)' 'MGWFYRGKLHLIINDQGGIISVKLMTDTVVDRKLVSEMTDELFGCLYGDKGYISSSL' A
#
# COMPACT_ATOMS: atom_id res chain seq x y z
N MET A 1 -12.34 23.17 19.23
CA MET A 1 -12.16 21.72 19.51
C MET A 1 -12.07 21.00 18.17
N GLY A 2 -10.86 20.73 17.68
CA GLY A 2 -10.65 20.08 16.39
C GLY A 2 -10.21 18.64 16.58
N TRP A 3 -10.93 17.69 16.00
CA TRP A 3 -10.48 16.30 15.92
C TRP A 3 -9.68 16.09 14.63
N PHE A 4 -8.55 15.38 14.73
CA PHE A 4 -7.75 14.98 13.59
C PHE A 4 -7.71 13.46 13.52
N TYR A 5 -7.99 12.94 12.34
CA TYR A 5 -7.86 11.52 12.05
C TYR A 5 -6.55 11.30 11.31
N ARG A 6 -5.68 10.44 11.87
CA ARG A 6 -4.42 10.04 11.24
C ARG A 6 -4.57 8.60 10.77
N GLY A 7 -4.70 8.43 9.46
CA GLY A 7 -4.67 7.14 8.80
C GLY A 7 -3.67 7.13 7.65
N LYS A 8 -3.25 5.94 7.24
CA LYS A 8 -2.48 5.71 6.01
C LYS A 8 -3.41 5.15 4.94
N LEU A 9 -3.31 5.68 3.73
CA LEU A 9 -4.01 5.17 2.55
C LEU A 9 -2.98 4.57 1.59
N HIS A 10 -3.19 3.32 1.22
CA HIS A 10 -2.39 2.60 0.24
C HIS A 10 -3.20 2.35 -1.03
N LEU A 11 -2.55 2.52 -2.18
CA LEU A 11 -3.17 2.43 -3.49
C LEU A 11 -2.27 1.66 -4.44
N ILE A 12 -2.84 0.72 -5.18
CA ILE A 12 -2.20 0.07 -6.33
C ILE A 12 -2.92 0.54 -7.58
N ILE A 13 -2.16 1.03 -8.54
CA ILE A 13 -2.65 1.60 -9.80
C ILE A 13 -1.97 0.85 -10.95
N ASN A 14 -2.71 0.57 -12.02
CA ASN A 14 -2.13 0.03 -13.24
C ASN A 14 -1.42 1.11 -14.07
N ASP A 15 -0.77 0.71 -15.17
CA ASP A 15 -0.07 1.61 -16.09
C ASP A 15 -0.99 2.63 -16.78
N GLN A 16 -2.29 2.32 -16.86
CA GLN A 16 -3.31 3.20 -17.45
C GLN A 16 -3.91 4.19 -16.45
N GLY A 17 -3.47 4.19 -15.18
CA GLY A 17 -4.02 5.05 -14.13
C GLY A 17 -5.29 4.52 -13.45
N GLY A 18 -5.70 3.30 -13.78
CA GLY A 18 -6.81 2.61 -13.12
C GLY A 18 -6.43 2.07 -11.75
N ILE A 19 -7.30 2.30 -10.76
CA ILE A 19 -7.10 1.80 -9.39
C ILE A 19 -7.44 0.31 -9.35
N ILE A 20 -6.44 -0.52 -8.99
CA ILE A 20 -6.59 -1.97 -8.87
C ILE A 20 -6.94 -2.37 -7.43
N SER A 21 -6.31 -1.74 -6.44
CA SER A 21 -6.51 -2.08 -5.03
C SER A 21 -6.36 -0.85 -4.13
N VAL A 22 -7.18 -0.77 -3.09
CA VAL A 22 -7.22 0.32 -2.12
C VAL A 22 -7.23 -0.28 -0.72
N LYS A 23 -6.37 0.22 0.18
CA LYS A 23 -6.43 -0.15 1.59
C LYS A 23 -6.22 1.05 2.50
N LEU A 24 -7.20 1.30 3.36
CA LEU A 24 -7.12 2.33 4.40
C LEU A 24 -6.76 1.65 5.72
N MET A 25 -5.75 2.18 6.40
CA MET A 25 -5.34 1.71 7.72
C MET A 25 -5.28 2.84 8.74
N THR A 26 -5.74 2.52 9.93
CA THR A 26 -5.80 3.42 11.08
C THR A 26 -4.65 3.24 12.05
N ASP A 27 -3.89 2.17 11.89
CA ASP A 27 -2.83 1.75 12.79
C ASP A 27 -1.54 1.40 12.01
N THR A 28 -0.45 1.26 12.73
CA THR A 28 0.90 0.97 12.24
C THR A 28 1.04 -0.53 11.92
N VAL A 29 0.23 -1.04 11.01
CA VAL A 29 0.53 -2.35 10.42
C VAL A 29 1.76 -2.19 9.53
N VAL A 30 2.66 -3.17 9.61
CA VAL A 30 3.88 -3.21 8.80
C VAL A 30 3.48 -3.15 7.32
N ASP A 31 3.90 -2.07 6.64
CA ASP A 31 3.49 -1.74 5.26
C ASP A 31 3.74 -2.91 4.28
N ARG A 32 4.75 -3.75 4.54
CA ARG A 32 5.08 -4.94 3.73
C ARG A 32 3.99 -6.02 3.75
N LYS A 33 3.42 -6.30 4.92
CA LYS A 33 2.34 -7.30 5.04
C LYS A 33 1.12 -6.83 4.26
N LEU A 34 0.86 -5.53 4.32
CA LEU A 34 -0.21 -4.90 3.59
C LEU A 34 0.03 -4.95 2.07
N VAL A 35 1.25 -4.72 1.58
CA VAL A 35 1.58 -4.87 0.16
C VAL A 35 1.34 -6.31 -0.30
N SER A 36 1.86 -7.30 0.43
CA SER A 36 1.69 -8.72 0.08
C SER A 36 0.21 -9.11 -0.02
N GLU A 37 -0.64 -8.61 0.88
CA GLU A 37 -2.08 -8.88 0.85
C GLU A 37 -2.77 -8.19 -0.32
N MET A 38 -2.39 -6.95 -0.64
CA MET A 38 -2.98 -6.21 -1.77
C MET A 38 -2.53 -6.74 -3.14
N THR A 39 -1.42 -7.50 -3.19
CA THR A 39 -0.84 -8.03 -4.44
C THR A 39 -1.05 -9.53 -4.63
N ASP A 40 -1.73 -10.23 -3.70
CA ASP A 40 -1.84 -11.70 -3.70
C ASP A 40 -2.43 -12.25 -5.01
N GLU A 41 -3.38 -11.51 -5.60
CA GLU A 41 -4.05 -11.87 -6.86
C GLU A 41 -3.51 -11.09 -8.08
N LEU A 42 -2.43 -10.32 -7.92
CA LEU A 42 -1.85 -9.50 -8.97
C LEU A 42 -0.61 -10.17 -9.57
N PHE A 43 -0.49 -10.15 -10.89
CA PHE A 43 0.67 -10.65 -11.62
C PHE A 43 1.39 -9.52 -12.36
N GLY A 44 2.71 -9.67 -12.53
CA GLY A 44 3.56 -8.70 -13.23
C GLY A 44 4.57 -8.02 -12.30
N CYS A 45 5.07 -6.85 -12.72
CA CYS A 45 6.07 -6.10 -11.98
C CYS A 45 5.39 -5.06 -11.07
N LEU A 46 5.69 -5.11 -9.77
CA LEU A 46 5.27 -4.10 -8.81
C LEU A 46 6.35 -3.02 -8.68
N TYR A 47 5.95 -1.76 -8.84
CA TYR A 47 6.81 -0.60 -8.65
C TYR A 47 6.27 0.25 -7.50
N GLY A 48 7.16 0.75 -6.65
CA GLY A 48 6.78 1.47 -5.45
C GLY A 48 7.99 2.05 -4.72
N ASP A 49 7.71 2.76 -3.62
CA ASP A 49 8.77 3.35 -2.80
C ASP A 49 9.65 2.28 -2.13
N LYS A 50 10.90 2.66 -1.82
CA LYS A 50 11.87 1.79 -1.14
C LYS A 50 11.31 1.18 0.15
N GLY A 51 10.49 1.92 0.91
CA GLY A 51 9.86 1.43 2.13
C GLY A 51 8.91 0.24 1.92
N TYR A 52 8.33 0.11 0.72
CA TYR A 52 7.48 -1.01 0.34
C TYR A 52 8.25 -2.20 -0.24
N ILE A 53 9.39 -1.94 -0.89
CA ILE A 53 10.15 -2.95 -1.65
C ILE A 53 11.34 -3.53 -0.87
N SER A 54 12.03 -2.74 -0.05
CA SER A 54 13.31 -3.18 0.51
C SER A 54 13.11 -4.24 1.60
N SER A 55 13.52 -5.47 1.28
CA SER A 55 13.95 -6.49 2.24
C SER A 55 15.27 -6.04 2.87
N SER A 56 15.33 -6.06 4.20
CA SER A 56 16.54 -6.01 5.06
C SER A 56 17.73 -5.14 4.61
N LEU A 57 18.07 -4.14 5.44
CA LEU A 57 19.48 -3.96 5.80
C LEU A 57 19.71 -4.75 7.08
#